data_AF-A0A3B9GW73-F1
#
_entry.id   AF-A0A3B9GW73-F1
#
_cell.length_a   1.000
_cell.length_b   1.000
_cell.length_c   1.000
_cell.angle_alpha   90.00
_cell.angle_beta   90.00
_cell.angle_gamma   90.00
#
_symmetry.space_group_name_H-M   'P 1'
#
loop_
_entity.id
_entity.type
_entity.pdbx_description
1 polymer ?
#
loop_
_entity_poly.entity_id
_entity_poly.type
_entity_poly.pdbx_seq_one_letter_code
_entity_poly.pdbx_strand_id
1 'polypeptide(L)'
;MLDFEPAVLVHDRLFLMTNTLTANDKKLIKYFQYIHDLEQAHSALIFLSDIDADQYQDKSYRRRFMCYDTAFVVCYARPFLRQKGDGFPQMSAKAVGLELSNDERMLHDKIIKGRHKRVAHGDIEATALKVSGALVERNDEKYHLPIPTYDEPLLTHVWGLEDITKLTRKWLRAVANWASDRVQIDGGIDVLVSPKVDIL
;
A
#
# COMPACT_ATOMS: atom_id res chain seq x y z
N MET A 1 -11.33 14.56 22.63
CA MET A 1 -12.16 13.52 21.98
C MET A 1 -12.80 14.19 20.79
N LEU A 2 -12.30 13.90 19.59
CA LEU A 2 -12.95 14.29 18.34
C LEU A 2 -13.55 13.00 17.80
N ASP A 3 -14.86 12.85 17.99
CA ASP A 3 -15.61 11.70 17.52
C ASP A 3 -15.71 11.78 16.00
N PHE A 4 -14.93 10.96 15.31
CA PHE A 4 -15.16 10.64 13.90
C PHE A 4 -16.09 9.43 13.88
N GLU A 5 -17.37 9.64 13.57
CA GLU A 5 -18.22 8.52 13.17
C GLU A 5 -17.65 7.92 11.88
N PRO A 6 -17.44 6.59 11.82
CA PRO A 6 -16.97 5.96 10.60
C PRO A 6 -18.10 6.02 9.58
N ALA A 7 -17.90 6.79 8.50
CA ALA A 7 -18.78 6.71 7.34
C ALA A 7 -18.79 5.26 6.85
N VAL A 8 -19.95 4.61 6.96
CA VAL A 8 -20.21 3.27 6.45
C VAL A 8 -20.05 3.31 4.93
N LEU A 9 -18.93 2.80 4.43
CA LEU A 9 -18.73 2.52 3.02
C LEU A 9 -19.55 1.29 2.65
N VAL A 10 -20.79 1.53 2.22
CA VAL A 10 -21.60 0.51 1.56
C VAL A 10 -20.93 0.18 0.23
N HIS A 11 -20.72 -1.12 -0.01
CA HIS A 11 -20.08 -1.68 -1.19
C HIS A 11 -20.91 -1.41 -2.45
N ASP A 12 -20.82 -0.21 -3.02
CA ASP A 12 -21.51 0.12 -4.27
C ASP A 12 -20.54 0.00 -5.45
N ARG A 13 -20.83 -0.97 -6.33
CA ARG A 13 -20.12 -1.20 -7.58
C ARG A 13 -20.16 0.08 -8.43
N LEU A 14 -18.98 0.53 -8.84
CA LEU A 14 -18.79 1.62 -9.81
C LEU A 14 -19.52 1.29 -11.12
N PHE A 15 -20.74 1.79 -11.30
CA PHE A 15 -21.51 1.63 -12.53
C PHE A 15 -21.19 2.81 -13.45
N LEU A 16 -20.36 2.58 -14.47
CA LEU A 16 -20.15 3.52 -15.57
C LEU A 16 -21.32 3.40 -16.55
N MET A 17 -22.39 4.17 -16.33
CA MET A 17 -23.42 4.35 -17.35
C MET A 17 -22.93 5.32 -18.44
N THR A 18 -22.61 4.74 -19.60
CA THR A 18 -22.87 5.22 -20.98
C THR A 18 -22.38 6.59 -21.47
N ASN A 19 -21.74 7.43 -20.66
CA ASN A 19 -21.05 8.64 -21.14
C ASN A 19 -19.52 8.43 -21.15
N THR A 20 -18.87 8.72 -22.27
CA THR A 20 -17.39 8.68 -22.38
C THR A 20 -16.76 9.59 -21.33
N LEU A 21 -16.06 9.00 -20.36
CA LEU A 21 -15.30 9.74 -19.34
C LEU A 21 -14.34 10.74 -20.00
N THR A 22 -14.36 11.98 -19.54
CA THR A 22 -13.40 12.99 -19.97
C THR A 22 -12.00 12.65 -19.45
N ALA A 23 -10.97 13.29 -20.00
CA ALA A 23 -9.61 13.13 -19.49
C ALA A 23 -9.47 13.55 -18.02
N ASN A 24 -10.25 14.56 -17.60
CA ASN A 24 -10.26 15.05 -16.21
C ASN A 24 -10.93 14.02 -15.28
N ASP A 25 -12.05 13.42 -15.68
CA ASP A 25 -12.73 12.39 -14.88
C ASP A 25 -11.81 11.19 -14.62
N LYS A 26 -11.14 10.70 -15.69
CA LYS A 26 -10.21 9.58 -15.56
C LYS A 26 -9.03 9.92 -14.65
N LYS A 27 -8.54 11.16 -14.71
CA LYS A 27 -7.49 11.66 -13.81
C LYS A 27 -7.96 11.70 -12.37
N LEU A 28 -9.16 12.20 -12.10
CA LEU A 28 -9.71 12.27 -10.75
C LEU A 28 -9.98 10.87 -10.17
N ILE A 29 -10.55 9.95 -10.95
CA ILE A 29 -10.70 8.53 -10.58
C ILE A 29 -9.35 7.92 -10.20
N LYS A 30 -8.30 8.19 -10.98
CA LYS A 30 -6.96 7.69 -10.69
C LYS A 30 -6.41 8.22 -9.36
N TYR A 31 -6.68 9.48 -9.01
CA TYR A 31 -6.28 10.04 -7.72
C TYR A 31 -7.10 9.49 -6.55
N PHE A 32 -8.38 9.16 -6.75
CA PHE A 32 -9.15 8.40 -5.74
C PHE A 32 -8.56 7.00 -5.50
N GLN A 33 -8.09 6.33 -6.56
CA GLN A 33 -7.35 5.07 -6.40
C GLN A 33 -6.05 5.26 -5.60
N TYR A 34 -5.33 6.37 -5.82
CA TYR A 34 -4.13 6.68 -5.03
C TYR A 34 -4.43 6.97 -3.56
N ILE A 35 -5.55 7.63 -3.26
CA ILE A 35 -6.02 7.83 -1.88
C ILE A 35 -6.25 6.47 -1.22
N HIS A 36 -7.02 5.58 -1.88
CA HIS A 36 -7.29 4.25 -1.37
C HIS A 36 -5.99 3.45 -1.13
N ASP A 37 -5.05 3.47 -2.07
CA ASP A 37 -3.74 2.83 -1.91
C ASP A 37 -2.96 3.39 -0.69
N LEU A 38 -2.97 4.70 -0.47
CA LEU A 38 -2.30 5.32 0.67
C LEU A 38 -3.02 5.05 2.02
N GLU A 39 -4.34 4.92 2.03
CA GLU A 39 -5.12 4.49 3.20
C GLU A 39 -4.82 3.05 3.59
N GLN A 40 -4.72 2.15 2.60
CA GLN A 40 -4.30 0.76 2.83
C GLN A 40 -2.87 0.70 3.37
N ALA A 41 -1.96 1.50 2.81
CA ALA A 41 -0.60 1.62 3.33
C ALA A 41 -0.59 2.10 4.79
N HIS A 42 -1.37 3.14 5.11
CA HIS A 42 -1.49 3.65 6.47
C HIS A 42 -2.07 2.63 7.44
N SER A 43 -3.10 1.89 7.02
CA SER A 43 -3.71 0.82 7.83
C SER A 43 -2.71 -0.28 8.16
N ALA A 44 -1.89 -0.69 7.18
CA ALA A 44 -0.81 -1.64 7.40
C ALA A 44 0.21 -1.14 8.44
N LEU A 45 0.55 0.15 8.43
CA LEU A 45 1.44 0.75 9.43
C LEU A 45 0.86 0.74 10.84
N ILE A 46 -0.46 0.98 10.99
CA ILE A 46 -1.14 0.87 12.29
C ILE A 46 -1.04 -0.56 12.83
N PHE A 47 -1.30 -1.57 11.99
CA PHE A 47 -1.15 -2.96 12.44
C PHE A 47 0.30 -3.34 12.77
N LEU A 48 1.27 -2.67 12.16
CA LEU A 48 2.70 -2.85 12.45
C LEU A 48 3.15 -2.08 13.70
N SER A 49 2.44 -1.03 14.13
CA SER A 49 2.75 -0.29 15.36
C SER A 49 2.24 -1.01 16.62
N ASP A 50 1.21 -1.83 16.47
CA ASP A 50 0.61 -2.60 17.58
C ASP A 50 1.42 -3.88 17.93
N ILE A 51 2.66 -3.99 17.45
CA ILE A 51 3.50 -5.17 17.63
C ILE A 51 4.21 -5.11 18.98
N ASP A 52 4.01 -6.15 19.78
CA ASP A 52 4.87 -6.45 20.92
C ASP A 52 6.10 -7.24 20.45
N ALA A 53 7.31 -6.79 20.82
CA ALA A 53 8.57 -7.34 20.34
C ALA A 53 8.71 -8.85 20.68
N ASP A 54 8.10 -9.28 21.78
CA ASP A 54 8.10 -10.66 22.24
C ASP A 54 7.29 -11.60 21.31
N GLN A 55 6.31 -11.08 20.58
CA GLN A 55 5.49 -11.87 19.65
C GLN A 55 6.22 -12.21 18.34
N TYR A 56 7.34 -11.54 18.03
CA TYR A 56 8.10 -11.76 16.80
C TYR A 56 8.81 -13.13 16.75
N GLN A 57 8.98 -13.76 17.91
CA GLN A 57 9.60 -15.09 18.03
C GLN A 57 8.69 -16.19 17.47
N ASP A 58 7.37 -16.00 17.48
CA ASP A 58 6.44 -16.97 16.92
C ASP A 58 6.35 -16.86 15.38
N LYS A 59 6.39 -18.02 14.72
CA LYS A 59 6.42 -18.11 13.25
C LYS A 59 5.14 -17.58 12.61
N SER A 60 3.98 -17.79 13.21
CA SER A 60 2.69 -17.34 12.69
C SER A 60 2.55 -15.81 12.78
N TYR A 61 2.97 -15.23 13.91
CA TYR A 61 3.02 -13.77 14.09
C TYR A 61 4.01 -13.12 13.13
N ARG A 62 5.22 -13.67 12.98
CA ARG A 62 6.19 -13.17 12.00
C ARG A 62 5.63 -13.12 10.59
N ARG A 63 4.96 -14.19 10.14
CA ARG A 63 4.30 -14.24 8.83
C ARG A 63 3.22 -13.17 8.69
N ARG A 64 2.40 -12.99 9.72
CA ARG A 64 1.38 -11.94 9.75
C ARG A 64 2.00 -10.55 9.59
N PHE A 65 3.09 -10.27 10.30
CA PHE A 65 3.78 -8.99 10.19
C PHE A 65 4.41 -8.77 8.82
N MET A 66 5.01 -9.82 8.24
CA MET A 66 5.51 -9.76 6.86
C MET A 66 4.38 -9.45 5.85
N CYS A 67 3.17 -9.98 6.06
CA CYS A 67 2.02 -9.64 5.22
C CYS A 67 1.68 -8.14 5.30
N TYR A 68 1.66 -7.55 6.50
CA TYR A 68 1.41 -6.11 6.65
C TYR A 68 2.55 -5.26 6.09
N ASP A 69 3.81 -5.63 6.33
CA ASP A 69 4.98 -4.92 5.78
C ASP A 69 4.95 -4.92 4.25
N THR A 70 4.64 -6.08 3.64
CA THR A 70 4.47 -6.21 2.19
C THR A 70 3.29 -5.37 1.69
N ALA A 71 2.15 -5.43 2.37
CA ALA A 71 0.97 -4.65 2.01
C ALA A 71 1.26 -3.14 2.04
N PHE A 72 1.96 -2.66 3.08
CA PHE A 72 2.43 -1.29 3.18
C PHE A 72 3.30 -0.93 1.96
N VAL A 73 4.38 -1.67 1.69
CA VAL A 73 5.32 -1.35 0.61
C VAL A 73 4.63 -1.34 -0.76
N VAL A 74 3.74 -2.30 -1.01
CA VAL A 74 2.99 -2.38 -2.28
C VAL A 74 2.05 -1.19 -2.43
N CYS A 75 1.18 -0.98 -1.45
CA CYS A 75 0.13 0.05 -1.56
C CYS A 75 0.76 1.45 -1.54
N TYR A 76 1.78 1.69 -0.72
CA TYR A 76 2.51 2.94 -0.72
C TYR A 76 3.16 3.21 -2.08
N ALA A 77 3.78 2.22 -2.73
CA ALA A 77 4.54 2.46 -3.95
C ALA A 77 3.67 2.66 -5.20
N ARG A 78 2.45 2.09 -5.25
CA ARG A 78 1.59 2.09 -6.46
C ARG A 78 1.35 3.48 -7.07
N PRO A 79 1.04 4.54 -6.31
CA PRO A 79 0.85 5.89 -6.86
C PRO A 79 2.08 6.46 -7.58
N PHE A 80 3.26 6.01 -7.16
CA PHE A 80 4.55 6.57 -7.60
C PHE A 80 5.22 5.73 -8.68
N LEU A 81 4.65 4.58 -9.02
CA LEU A 81 5.17 3.69 -10.05
C LEU A 81 4.39 3.83 -11.34
N ARG A 82 5.10 3.89 -12.46
CA ARG A 82 4.46 3.94 -13.77
C ARG A 82 3.76 2.61 -14.01
N GLN A 83 2.44 2.64 -14.14
CA GLN A 83 1.71 1.45 -14.56
C GLN A 83 1.85 1.30 -16.08
N LYS A 84 2.06 0.07 -16.53
CA LYS A 84 2.17 -0.20 -17.97
C LYS A 84 0.76 -0.13 -18.56
N GLY A 85 0.57 0.73 -19.56
CA GLY A 85 -0.63 0.74 -20.41
C GLY A 85 -1.79 1.62 -19.94
N ASP A 86 -1.72 2.27 -18.77
CA ASP A 86 -2.81 3.13 -18.29
C ASP A 86 -2.72 4.59 -18.78
N GLY A 87 -1.58 4.99 -19.35
CA GLY A 87 -1.36 6.32 -19.91
C GLY A 87 -1.22 7.44 -18.86
N PHE A 88 -1.25 7.12 -17.57
CA PHE A 88 -1.14 8.10 -16.50
C PHE A 88 0.32 8.33 -16.09
N PRO A 89 0.74 9.59 -15.86
CA PRO A 89 2.04 9.87 -15.30
C PRO A 89 2.09 9.38 -13.84
N GLN A 90 3.31 9.06 -13.38
CA GLN A 90 3.58 8.81 -11.97
C GLN A 90 3.16 10.03 -11.15
N MET A 91 2.55 9.77 -9.98
CA MET A 91 2.30 10.84 -9.03
C MET A 91 3.64 11.40 -8.54
N SER A 92 3.73 12.72 -8.46
CA SER A 92 4.90 13.41 -7.94
C SER A 92 4.47 14.43 -6.92
N ALA A 93 5.37 14.81 -6.01
CA ALA A 93 5.05 15.76 -4.94
C ALA A 93 4.60 17.10 -5.54
N LYS A 94 5.26 17.53 -6.63
CA LYS A 94 4.88 18.72 -7.40
C LYS A 94 3.45 18.65 -7.96
N ALA A 95 2.98 17.47 -8.40
CA ALA A 95 1.64 17.33 -8.98
C ALA A 95 0.51 17.56 -7.97
N VAL A 96 0.78 17.34 -6.68
CA VAL A 96 -0.16 17.53 -5.56
C VAL A 96 0.18 18.74 -4.68
N GLY A 97 1.12 19.59 -5.10
CA GLY A 97 1.55 20.75 -4.31
C GLY A 97 2.23 20.38 -2.97
N LEU A 98 2.81 19.19 -2.89
CA LEU A 98 3.50 18.70 -1.69
C LEU A 98 4.98 19.08 -1.72
N GLU A 99 5.46 19.67 -0.64
CA GLU A 99 6.88 19.86 -0.38
C GLU A 99 7.40 18.79 0.58
N LEU A 100 8.48 18.12 0.16
CA LEU A 100 9.18 17.12 0.97
C LEU A 100 10.53 17.67 1.40
N SER A 101 10.88 17.49 2.67
CA SER A 101 12.24 17.69 3.16
C SER A 101 13.21 16.69 2.49
N ASN A 102 14.52 16.93 2.65
CA ASN A 102 15.53 16.01 2.14
C ASN A 102 15.37 14.61 2.76
N ASP A 103 15.13 14.52 4.07
CA ASP A 103 14.95 13.25 4.77
C ASP A 103 13.68 12.52 4.33
N GLU A 104 12.57 13.24 4.16
CA GLU A 104 11.32 12.67 3.66
C GLU A 104 11.47 12.15 2.23
N ARG A 105 12.22 12.88 1.38
CA ARG A 105 12.52 12.45 0.02
C ARG A 105 13.40 11.21 -0.01
N MET A 106 14.44 11.17 0.82
CA MET A 106 15.30 10.01 0.96
C MET A 106 14.51 8.78 1.44
N LEU A 107 13.62 8.96 2.42
CA LEU A 107 12.74 7.90 2.92
C LEU A 107 11.77 7.42 1.86
N HIS A 108 11.14 8.34 1.12
CA HIS A 108 10.29 8.02 -0.02
C HIS A 108 11.03 7.15 -1.05
N ASP A 109 12.20 7.60 -1.51
CA ASP A 109 13.00 6.88 -2.50
C ASP A 109 13.43 5.51 -1.99
N LYS A 110 13.72 5.38 -0.68
CA LYS A 110 14.05 4.12 -0.03
C LYS A 110 12.90 3.12 -0.10
N ILE A 111 11.66 3.57 0.17
CA ILE A 111 10.46 2.72 0.10
C ILE A 111 10.22 2.26 -1.34
N ILE A 112 10.29 3.18 -2.32
CA ILE A 112 10.09 2.84 -3.74
C ILE A 112 11.14 1.83 -4.22
N LYS A 113 12.42 2.04 -3.87
CA LYS A 113 13.50 1.08 -4.18
C LYS A 113 13.27 -0.27 -3.49
N GLY A 114 12.81 -0.26 -2.24
CA GLY A 114 12.51 -1.48 -1.48
C GLY A 114 11.43 -2.34 -2.15
N ARG A 115 10.38 -1.73 -2.71
CA ARG A 115 9.37 -2.43 -3.52
C ARG A 115 10.01 -3.19 -4.68
N HIS A 116 10.91 -2.57 -5.42
CA HIS A 116 11.55 -3.18 -6.59
C HIS A 116 12.49 -4.33 -6.22
N LYS A 117 13.25 -4.19 -5.13
CA LYS A 117 14.26 -5.17 -4.75
C LYS A 117 13.66 -6.40 -4.07
N ARG A 118 12.81 -6.20 -3.05
CA ARG A 118 12.35 -7.29 -2.19
C ARG A 118 11.00 -7.83 -2.58
N VAL A 119 10.01 -6.96 -2.74
CA VAL A 119 8.63 -7.41 -2.98
C VAL A 119 8.42 -7.93 -4.40
N ALA A 120 9.12 -7.35 -5.39
CA ALA A 120 9.08 -7.86 -6.76
C ALA A 120 10.07 -9.01 -7.01
N HIS A 121 10.77 -9.51 -5.97
CA HIS A 121 11.88 -10.47 -6.06
C HIS A 121 12.87 -10.14 -7.19
N GLY A 122 13.10 -8.85 -7.44
CA GLY A 122 13.89 -8.38 -8.57
C GLY A 122 15.40 -8.56 -8.37
N ASP A 123 15.83 -8.91 -7.16
CA ASP A 123 17.23 -9.01 -6.77
C ASP A 123 17.43 -10.25 -5.88
N ILE A 124 18.07 -11.29 -6.43
CA ILE A 124 18.37 -12.54 -5.71
C ILE A 124 19.28 -12.27 -4.52
N GLU A 125 20.19 -11.28 -4.62
CA GLU A 125 21.11 -10.92 -3.54
C GLU A 125 20.41 -10.22 -2.38
N ALA A 126 19.20 -9.67 -2.60
CA ALA A 126 18.39 -9.05 -1.56
C ALA A 126 17.51 -10.06 -0.79
N THR A 127 17.52 -11.34 -1.19
CA THR A 127 16.67 -12.39 -0.62
C THR A 127 17.35 -13.05 0.58
N ALA A 128 16.76 -12.93 1.77
CA ALA A 128 17.30 -13.57 2.98
C ALA A 128 16.85 -15.04 3.09
N LEU A 129 17.25 -15.86 2.12
CA LEU A 129 16.91 -17.28 2.07
C LEU A 129 17.88 -18.11 2.91
N LYS A 130 17.35 -18.79 3.92
CA LYS A 130 18.02 -19.90 4.62
C LYS A 130 17.43 -21.22 4.11
N VAL A 131 18.25 -22.18 3.73
CA VAL A 131 17.79 -23.53 3.36
C VAL A 131 18.24 -24.50 4.45
N SER A 132 17.28 -25.18 5.06
CA SER A 132 17.53 -26.29 5.98
C SER A 132 17.15 -27.62 5.31
N GLY A 133 17.68 -28.75 5.79
CA GLY A 133 17.31 -30.06 5.29
C GLY A 133 16.56 -30.85 6.36
N ALA A 134 15.41 -31.42 6.01
CA ALA A 134 14.78 -32.47 6.81
C ALA A 134 15.00 -33.82 6.16
N LEU A 135 15.33 -34.83 6.97
CA LEU A 135 15.31 -36.20 6.51
C LEU A 135 13.87 -36.70 6.59
N VAL A 136 13.31 -37.12 5.47
CA VAL A 136 11.96 -37.69 5.40
C VAL A 136 12.08 -39.11 4.91
N GLU A 137 11.44 -40.03 5.62
CA GLU A 137 11.38 -41.44 5.23
C GLU A 137 10.02 -41.72 4.57
N ARG A 138 10.07 -42.34 3.39
CA ARG A 138 8.87 -42.75 2.65
C ARG A 138 9.19 -44.05 1.92
N ASN A 139 8.36 -45.09 2.14
CA ASN A 139 8.55 -46.42 1.55
C ASN A 139 9.97 -46.99 1.81
N ASP A 140 10.44 -46.94 3.06
CA ASP A 140 11.78 -47.39 3.48
C ASP A 140 12.97 -46.67 2.80
N GLU A 141 12.71 -45.61 2.02
CA GLU A 141 13.72 -44.75 1.42
C GLU A 141 13.82 -43.42 2.16
N LYS A 142 15.06 -42.93 2.34
CA LYS A 142 15.36 -41.67 3.02
C LYS A 142 15.64 -40.58 1.99
N TYR A 143 14.91 -39.48 2.09
CA TYR A 143 15.03 -38.32 1.24
C TYR A 143 15.48 -37.10 2.04
N HIS A 144 16.38 -36.30 1.46
CA HIS A 144 16.65 -34.96 1.96
C HIS A 144 15.64 -34.00 1.36
N LEU A 145 14.73 -33.49 2.20
CA LEU A 145 13.78 -32.46 1.82
C LEU A 145 14.35 -31.08 2.15
N PRO A 146 14.60 -30.21 1.15
CA PRO A 146 14.96 -28.82 1.41
C PRO A 146 13.76 -28.07 1.98
N ILE A 147 13.96 -27.40 3.11
CA ILE A 147 13.01 -26.52 3.78
C ILE A 147 13.54 -25.09 3.69
N PRO A 148 13.07 -24.29 2.71
CA PRO A 148 13.42 -22.88 2.62
C PRO A 148 12.74 -22.09 3.74
N THR A 149 13.51 -21.24 4.40
CA THR A 149 13.07 -20.31 5.43
C THR A 149 13.54 -18.92 5.04
N TYR A 150 12.60 -18.01 4.82
CA TYR A 150 12.90 -16.60 4.54
C TYR A 150 13.00 -15.87 5.88
N ASP A 151 14.18 -15.39 6.23
CA ASP A 151 14.46 -14.66 7.46
C ASP A 151 14.69 -13.18 7.14
N GLU A 152 13.66 -12.57 6.53
CA GLU A 152 13.71 -11.17 6.13
C GLU A 152 13.32 -10.26 7.31
N PRO A 153 14.10 -9.21 7.61
CA PRO A 153 13.68 -8.20 8.57
C PRO A 153 12.54 -7.36 7.97
N LEU A 154 11.58 -6.98 8.81
CA LEU A 154 10.51 -6.04 8.45
C LEU A 154 11.13 -4.71 7.99
N LEU A 155 10.82 -4.30 6.76
CA LEU A 155 11.43 -3.10 6.17
C LEU A 155 11.02 -1.84 6.92
N THR A 156 9.76 -1.76 7.32
CA THR A 156 9.21 -0.66 8.13
C THR A 156 9.96 -0.44 9.43
N HIS A 157 10.41 -1.51 10.09
CA HIS A 157 11.22 -1.40 11.32
C HIS A 157 12.62 -0.88 11.01
N VAL A 158 13.26 -1.41 9.96
CA VAL A 158 14.61 -0.96 9.53
C VAL A 158 14.60 0.49 9.03
N TRP A 159 13.46 0.98 8.56
CA TRP A 159 13.33 2.32 7.96
C TRP A 159 12.74 3.36 8.91
N GLY A 160 12.29 2.98 10.10
CA GLY A 160 11.69 3.87 11.09
C GLY A 160 10.18 4.01 10.90
N LEU A 161 9.41 3.22 11.66
CA LEU A 161 7.95 3.13 11.51
C LEU A 161 7.25 4.48 11.73
N GLU A 162 7.72 5.28 12.69
CA GLU A 162 7.13 6.59 13.00
C GLU A 162 7.29 7.57 11.83
N ASP A 163 8.50 7.67 11.26
CA ASP A 163 8.78 8.57 10.14
C ASP A 163 8.05 8.16 8.88
N ILE A 164 7.96 6.86 8.62
CA ILE A 164 7.16 6.30 7.51
C ILE A 164 5.68 6.63 7.69
N THR A 165 5.16 6.53 8.91
CA THR A 165 3.77 6.85 9.23
C THR A 165 3.48 8.32 9.00
N LYS A 166 4.36 9.22 9.49
CA LYS A 166 4.29 10.66 9.24
C LYS A 166 4.30 10.97 7.74
N LEU A 167 5.23 10.38 6.99
CA LEU A 167 5.36 10.57 5.54
C LEU A 167 4.12 10.07 4.79
N THR A 168 3.59 8.90 5.15
CA THR A 168 2.39 8.32 4.52
C THR A 168 1.16 9.21 4.74
N ARG A 169 0.96 9.70 5.96
CA ARG A 169 -0.11 10.66 6.28
C ARG A 169 0.04 11.97 5.52
N LYS A 170 1.28 12.45 5.36
CA LYS A 170 1.57 13.68 4.62
C LYS A 170 1.17 13.54 3.15
N TRP A 171 1.53 12.42 2.52
CA TRP A 171 1.09 12.09 1.17
C TRP A 171 -0.44 11.98 1.07
N LEU A 172 -1.06 11.18 1.94
CA LEU A 172 -2.52 10.96 1.93
C LEU A 172 -3.28 12.30 1.98
N ARG A 173 -2.89 13.21 2.88
CA ARG A 173 -3.48 14.55 2.99
C ARG A 173 -3.29 15.37 1.72
N ALA A 174 -2.10 15.39 1.14
CA ALA A 174 -1.83 16.15 -0.07
C ALA A 174 -2.66 15.66 -1.26
N VAL A 175 -2.79 14.35 -1.43
CA VAL A 175 -3.58 13.75 -2.52
C VAL A 175 -5.07 13.99 -2.28
N ALA A 176 -5.56 13.85 -1.05
CA ALA A 176 -6.94 14.11 -0.68
C ALA A 176 -7.35 15.58 -0.91
N ASN A 177 -6.50 16.52 -0.49
CA ASN A 177 -6.72 17.95 -0.73
C ASN A 177 -6.75 18.25 -2.22
N TRP A 178 -5.77 17.74 -2.98
CA TRP A 178 -5.74 17.91 -4.43
C TRP A 178 -7.03 17.39 -5.10
N ALA A 179 -7.50 16.20 -4.71
CA ALA A 179 -8.71 15.61 -5.28
C ALA A 179 -9.96 16.43 -4.90
N SER A 180 -10.03 16.89 -3.64
CA SER A 180 -11.11 17.76 -3.16
C SER A 180 -11.18 19.06 -3.95
N ASP A 181 -10.05 19.75 -4.13
CA ASP A 181 -9.99 20.99 -4.91
C ASP A 181 -10.47 20.78 -6.35
N ARG A 182 -10.12 19.66 -6.97
CA ARG A 182 -10.58 19.33 -8.33
C ARG A 182 -12.07 19.06 -8.41
N VAL A 183 -12.63 18.36 -7.43
CA VAL A 183 -14.10 18.15 -7.36
C VAL A 183 -14.81 19.51 -7.27
N GLN A 184 -14.30 20.46 -6.49
CA GLN A 184 -14.91 21.78 -6.34
C GLN A 184 -14.79 22.65 -7.61
N ILE A 185 -13.65 22.57 -8.32
CA ILE A 185 -13.38 23.38 -9.52
C ILE A 185 -14.09 22.84 -10.76
N ASP A 186 -14.03 21.53 -10.98
CA ASP A 186 -14.47 20.89 -12.23
C ASP A 186 -15.98 20.54 -12.21
N GLY A 187 -16.72 20.94 -11.17
CA GLY A 187 -18.15 20.67 -11.02
C GLY A 187 -18.49 19.27 -10.51
N GLY A 188 -17.49 18.57 -9.97
CA GLY A 188 -17.56 17.17 -9.57
C GLY A 188 -17.58 16.22 -10.77
N ILE A 189 -17.08 14.99 -10.57
CA ILE A 189 -17.70 13.89 -11.31
C ILE A 189 -19.12 13.84 -10.75
N ASP A 190 -20.14 13.77 -11.60
CA ASP A 190 -21.45 13.23 -11.20
C ASP A 190 -21.21 11.77 -10.77
N VAL A 191 -20.59 11.59 -9.60
CA VAL A 191 -20.46 10.29 -8.95
C VAL A 191 -21.86 10.06 -8.47
N LEU A 192 -22.63 9.38 -9.32
CA LEU A 192 -23.97 8.86 -9.05
C LEU A 192 -24.08 8.57 -7.57
N VAL A 193 -24.70 9.50 -6.84
CA VAL A 193 -25.22 9.23 -5.52
C VAL A 193 -26.20 8.10 -5.78
N SER A 194 -25.87 6.91 -5.27
CA SER A 194 -26.71 5.72 -5.37
C SER A 194 -28.17 6.14 -5.17
N PRO A 195 -29.13 5.76 -6.05
CA PRO A 195 -30.53 6.02 -5.75
C PRO A 195 -30.78 5.41 -4.38
N LYS A 196 -31.32 6.22 -3.45
CA LYS A 196 -31.70 5.77 -2.12
C LYS A 196 -32.35 4.40 -2.25
N VAL A 197 -31.66 3.37 -1.77
CA VAL A 197 -32.28 2.07 -1.58
C VAL A 197 -33.21 2.29 -0.39
N ASP A 198 -34.49 2.52 -0.68
CA ASP A 198 -35.54 2.38 0.31
C ASP A 198 -35.54 0.90 0.71
N ILE A 199 -34.96 0.61 1.87
CA ILE A 199 -35.02 -0.71 2.48
C ILE A 199 -36.43 -0.85 3.05
N LEU A 200 -37.21 -1.77 2.45
CA LEU A 200 -38.45 -2.33 2.98
C LEU A 200 -38.21 -3.08 4.30
#